data_AF-N1VT20-F1
#
_entry.id   AF-N1VT20-F1
#
_cell.length_a   1.000
_cell.length_b   1.000
_cell.length_c   1.000
_cell.angle_alpha   90.00
_cell.angle_beta   90.00
_cell.angle_gamma   90.00
#
_symmetry.space_group_name_H-M   'P 1'
#
loop_
_entity.id
_entity.type
_entity.pdbx_description
1 polymer ?
#
loop_
_entity_poly.entity_id
_entity_poly.type
_entity_poly.pdbx_seq_one_letter_code
_entity_poly.pdbx_strand_id
1 'polypeptide(L)'
;MKLVVAENYSKFLVLISIGFSIFIFKWLPKELFVSSFEAKVYNSGFYLLSLNPISANTPWDQWFTPFFLWATGLVSSPEDIVSILDFVNIVSGVSIVCFVTYRYHWFLGLGLGVLLASSPLFLIFKTWIGFSDPITFLLISFYIILFLSPIVYHWKWILLTLILFLGFSNHCFQFIVLVSIVGMVLFLEDKTRWKLLLYPSLTSALLYSIFLLFLFSTTDVVWNQTRVSVFSNMFGEEFIRMNISEPILGTIGLFHGLWPFVLFLMYKRPVSVFVLLFCYLISMLTYDTNRVFAILSTPVFVLYSLEFWKHSKFFEKYLFIGLMFLSPVMITLYPLFYKWDGRIIYLQ
;
A
#
# COMPACT_ATOMS: atom_id res chain seq x y z
N MET A 1 12.94 24.72 -11.24
CA MET A 1 12.53 25.36 -9.97
C MET A 1 13.18 24.59 -8.82
N LYS A 2 14.10 25.20 -8.06
CA LYS A 2 14.84 24.51 -6.98
C LYS A 2 13.86 24.09 -5.90
N LEU A 3 13.92 22.81 -5.52
CA LEU A 3 13.15 22.25 -4.40
C LEU A 3 13.46 23.07 -3.14
N VAL A 4 12.51 23.90 -2.70
CA VAL A 4 12.61 24.63 -1.43
C VAL A 4 12.70 23.58 -0.32
N VAL A 5 13.89 23.47 0.28
CA VAL A 5 14.09 22.82 1.57
C VAL A 5 13.46 23.76 2.59
N ALA A 6 12.60 23.24 3.47
CA ALA A 6 11.92 24.07 4.46
C ALA A 6 12.95 24.87 5.29
N GLU A 7 12.92 26.19 5.18
CA GLU A 7 13.79 27.11 5.93
C GLU A 7 13.46 27.14 7.43
N ASN A 8 12.35 26.52 7.86
CA ASN A 8 11.92 26.42 9.25
C ASN A 8 11.76 24.95 9.71
N TYR A 9 12.88 24.24 9.84
CA TYR A 9 12.92 22.88 10.39
C TYR A 9 13.14 22.90 11.90
N SER A 10 12.09 22.64 12.68
CA SER A 10 12.22 22.38 14.12
C SER A 10 12.42 20.89 14.37
N LYS A 11 13.64 20.51 14.78
CA LYS A 11 14.00 19.14 15.20
C LYS A 11 13.01 18.59 16.24
N PHE A 12 12.55 19.46 17.13
CA PHE A 12 11.58 19.12 18.17
C PHE A 12 10.21 18.75 17.60
N LEU A 13 9.68 19.54 16.66
CA LEU A 13 8.39 19.25 16.03
C LEU A 13 8.44 17.97 15.18
N VAL A 14 9.61 17.65 14.62
CA VAL A 14 9.82 16.38 13.92
C VAL A 14 9.74 15.21 14.89
N LEU A 15 10.45 15.28 16.02
CA LEU A 15 10.37 14.25 17.06
C LEU A 15 8.94 14.06 17.57
N ILE A 16 8.20 15.16 17.80
CA ILE A 16 6.78 15.10 18.16
C ILE A 16 5.96 14.41 17.09
N SER A 17 6.13 14.78 15.81
CA SER A 17 5.40 14.18 14.70
C SER A 17 5.63 12.68 14.59
N ILE A 18 6.88 12.23 14.79
CA ILE A 18 7.26 10.82 14.78
C ILE A 18 6.64 10.08 15.98
N GLY A 19 6.78 10.62 17.19
CA GLY A 19 6.20 10.02 18.40
C GLY A 19 4.69 9.90 18.32
N PHE A 20 4.03 10.95 17.83
CA PHE A 20 2.60 10.95 17.54
C PHE A 20 2.24 9.91 16.47
N SER A 21 3.01 9.80 15.40
CA SER A 21 2.78 8.81 14.32
C SER A 21 2.81 7.38 14.84
N ILE A 22 3.80 7.03 15.65
CA ILE A 22 3.89 5.70 16.28
C ILE A 22 2.63 5.42 17.11
N PHE A 23 2.18 6.41 17.88
CA PHE A 23 0.97 6.29 18.70
C PHE A 23 -0.28 6.11 17.83
N ILE A 24 -0.53 6.98 16.85
CA ILE A 24 -1.76 6.92 16.04
C ILE A 24 -1.83 5.66 15.19
N PHE A 25 -0.73 5.18 14.60
CA PHE A 25 -0.75 3.96 13.78
C PHE A 25 -1.02 2.70 14.60
N LYS A 26 -0.72 2.73 15.92
CA LYS A 26 -1.06 1.65 16.84
C LYS A 26 -2.50 1.78 17.37
N TRP A 27 -2.88 2.98 17.80
CA TRP A 27 -4.12 3.21 18.54
C TRP A 27 -5.32 3.43 17.63
N LEU A 28 -5.21 4.34 16.65
CA LEU A 28 -6.35 4.79 15.87
C LEU A 28 -7.02 3.67 15.04
N PRO A 29 -6.29 2.81 14.31
CA PRO A 29 -6.92 1.69 13.61
C PRO A 29 -7.67 0.74 14.56
N LYS A 30 -7.16 0.53 15.78
CA LYS A 30 -7.78 -0.37 16.77
C LYS A 30 -9.12 0.16 17.24
N GLU A 31 -9.21 1.46 17.51
CA GLU A 31 -10.45 2.10 17.96
C GLU A 31 -11.47 2.25 16.84
N LEU A 32 -11.02 2.56 15.61
CA LEU A 32 -11.90 2.73 14.47
C LEU A 32 -12.44 1.40 13.93
N PHE A 33 -11.65 0.34 14.01
CA PHE A 33 -11.92 -0.94 13.34
C PHE A 33 -12.00 -2.08 14.34
N VAL A 34 -12.96 -1.99 15.26
CA VAL A 34 -13.23 -3.04 16.24
C VAL A 34 -13.69 -4.31 15.51
N SER A 35 -12.76 -5.21 15.21
CA SER A 35 -13.02 -6.57 14.75
C SER A 35 -12.75 -7.55 15.88
N SER A 36 -13.71 -8.43 16.17
CA SER A 36 -13.41 -9.63 16.96
C SER A 36 -12.42 -10.50 16.18
N PHE A 37 -11.63 -11.33 16.88
CA PHE A 37 -10.69 -12.24 16.21
C PHE A 37 -11.39 -13.16 15.20
N GLU A 38 -12.63 -13.53 15.50
CA GLU A 38 -13.54 -14.32 14.66
C GLU A 38 -13.93 -13.62 13.34
N ALA A 39 -13.81 -12.30 13.25
CA ALA A 39 -14.12 -11.53 12.04
C ALA A 39 -12.89 -11.31 11.14
N LYS A 40 -11.71 -11.81 11.54
CA LYS A 40 -10.49 -11.74 10.75
C LYS A 40 -10.45 -12.87 9.72
N VAL A 41 -10.13 -12.52 8.48
CA VAL A 41 -9.91 -13.51 7.42
C VAL A 41 -8.51 -14.08 7.63
N TYR A 42 -8.42 -15.31 8.12
CA TYR A 42 -7.17 -16.05 8.26
C TYR A 42 -6.93 -16.91 7.02
N ASN A 43 -5.88 -16.60 6.27
CA ASN A 43 -5.36 -17.55 5.30
C ASN A 43 -4.55 -18.62 6.05
N SER A 44 -5.21 -19.71 6.46
CA SER A 44 -4.60 -20.82 7.21
C SER A 44 -3.41 -21.46 6.48
N GLY A 45 -3.39 -21.41 5.15
CA GLY A 45 -2.25 -21.85 4.33
C GLY A 45 -1.01 -20.97 4.50
N PHE A 46 -1.17 -19.69 4.83
CA PHE A 46 -0.04 -18.75 4.96
C PHE A 46 0.83 -19.04 6.18
N TYR A 47 0.22 -19.49 7.29
CA TYR A 47 0.97 -19.92 8.46
C TYR A 47 1.85 -21.14 8.13
N LEU A 48 1.31 -22.14 7.44
CA LEU A 48 2.08 -23.30 7.00
C LEU A 48 3.24 -22.91 6.08
N LEU A 49 3.01 -21.97 5.16
CA LEU A 49 4.06 -21.43 4.28
C LEU A 49 5.16 -20.68 5.04
N SER A 50 4.82 -20.03 6.17
CA SER A 50 5.82 -19.39 7.02
C SER A 50 6.66 -20.36 7.86
N LEU A 51 6.21 -21.61 8.01
CA LEU A 51 6.99 -22.67 8.67
C LEU A 51 7.87 -23.43 7.67
N ASN A 52 7.43 -23.57 6.43
CA ASN A 52 8.24 -24.10 5.33
C ASN A 52 7.95 -23.37 4.02
N PRO A 53 8.74 -22.32 3.69
CA PRO A 53 8.54 -21.53 2.48
C PRO A 53 9.07 -22.21 1.22
N ILE A 54 9.80 -23.33 1.35
CA ILE A 54 10.37 -24.09 0.24
C ILE A 54 9.55 -25.36 0.06
N SER A 55 8.45 -25.26 -0.69
CA SER A 55 7.56 -26.38 -0.99
C SER A 55 6.88 -26.21 -2.34
N ALA A 56 6.32 -27.28 -2.89
CA ALA A 56 5.52 -27.24 -4.12
C ALA A 56 4.23 -26.40 -3.97
N ASN A 57 3.79 -26.16 -2.73
CA ASN A 57 2.61 -25.34 -2.44
C ASN A 57 2.94 -23.84 -2.34
N THR A 58 4.22 -23.47 -2.34
CA THR A 58 4.61 -22.06 -2.25
C THR A 58 4.21 -21.32 -3.53
N PRO A 59 3.41 -20.23 -3.44
CA PRO A 59 3.13 -19.38 -4.59
C PRO A 59 4.40 -18.62 -4.98
N TRP A 60 4.93 -18.92 -6.17
CA TRP A 60 6.19 -18.32 -6.65
C TRP A 60 6.10 -16.80 -6.78
N ASP A 61 4.90 -16.25 -7.03
CA ASP A 61 4.65 -14.81 -7.15
C ASP A 61 4.55 -14.09 -5.80
N GLN A 62 4.56 -14.83 -4.68
CA GLN A 62 4.45 -14.31 -3.31
C GLN A 62 5.49 -14.95 -2.36
N TRP A 63 6.63 -15.36 -2.90
CA TRP A 63 7.65 -16.11 -2.16
C TRP A 63 8.25 -15.35 -0.97
N PHE A 64 8.47 -14.04 -1.09
CA PHE A 64 9.29 -13.29 -0.13
C PHE A 64 8.65 -13.15 1.26
N THR A 65 7.33 -12.92 1.40
CA THR A 65 6.74 -12.77 2.75
C THR A 65 6.85 -14.08 3.56
N PRO A 66 6.42 -15.25 3.05
CA PRO A 66 6.62 -16.52 3.77
C PRO A 66 8.08 -16.80 4.08
N PHE A 67 8.99 -16.56 3.12
CA PHE A 67 10.43 -16.72 3.36
C PHE A 67 10.96 -15.77 4.44
N PHE A 68 10.56 -14.51 4.42
CA PHE A 68 10.92 -13.52 5.43
C PHE A 68 10.45 -13.96 6.82
N LEU A 69 9.19 -14.38 6.95
CA LEU A 69 8.63 -14.84 8.21
C LEU A 69 9.37 -16.07 8.74
N TRP A 70 9.62 -17.05 7.88
CA TRP A 70 10.42 -18.23 8.21
C TRP A 70 11.83 -17.87 8.67
N ALA A 71 12.53 -17.03 7.89
CA ALA A 71 13.92 -16.66 8.13
C ALA A 71 14.12 -15.87 9.44
N THR A 72 13.06 -15.21 9.96
CA THR A 72 13.14 -14.55 11.27
C THR A 72 13.23 -15.54 12.43
N GLY A 73 12.72 -16.77 12.27
CA GLY A 73 12.61 -17.75 13.35
C GLY A 73 11.66 -17.34 14.49
N LEU A 74 10.84 -16.30 14.28
CA LEU A 74 9.95 -15.73 15.30
C LEU A 74 8.52 -16.28 15.22
N VAL A 75 8.18 -17.05 14.19
CA VAL A 75 6.83 -17.58 14.00
C VAL A 75 6.70 -18.93 14.68
N SER A 76 5.98 -18.96 15.80
CA SER A 76 5.60 -20.20 16.50
C SER A 76 4.10 -20.48 16.38
N SER A 77 3.30 -19.43 16.23
CA SER A 77 1.83 -19.45 16.18
C SER A 77 1.30 -18.49 15.11
N PRO A 78 0.05 -18.66 14.62
CA PRO A 78 -0.57 -17.69 13.71
C PRO A 78 -0.62 -16.27 14.25
N GLU A 79 -0.73 -16.10 15.57
CA GLU A 79 -0.74 -14.81 16.27
C GLU A 79 0.58 -14.04 16.09
N ASP A 80 1.71 -14.76 16.01
CA ASP A 80 3.03 -14.16 15.78
C ASP A 80 3.09 -13.51 14.39
N ILE A 81 2.51 -14.14 13.37
CA ILE A 81 2.41 -13.55 12.02
C ILE A 81 1.62 -12.24 12.09
N VAL A 82 0.49 -12.23 12.80
CA VAL A 82 -0.31 -11.01 12.97
C VAL A 82 0.54 -9.91 13.59
N SER A 83 1.22 -10.22 14.69
CA SER A 83 2.06 -9.27 15.42
C SER A 83 3.19 -8.70 14.55
N ILE A 84 3.91 -9.56 13.83
CA ILE A 84 5.02 -9.16 12.95
C ILE A 84 4.51 -8.28 11.80
N LEU A 85 3.45 -8.69 11.11
CA LEU A 85 2.90 -7.93 9.99
C LEU A 85 2.29 -6.60 10.46
N ASP A 86 1.67 -6.55 11.63
CA ASP A 86 1.14 -5.33 12.23
C ASP A 86 2.28 -4.35 12.59
N PHE A 87 3.40 -4.86 13.08
CA PHE A 87 4.61 -4.08 13.29
C PHE A 87 5.16 -3.52 11.95
N VAL A 88 5.24 -4.34 10.91
CA VAL A 88 5.64 -3.91 9.55
C VAL A 88 4.74 -2.78 9.05
N ASN A 89 3.43 -2.87 9.28
CA ASN A 89 2.47 -1.82 8.92
C ASN A 89 2.74 -0.51 9.66
N ILE A 90 2.96 -0.55 10.97
CA ILE A 90 3.31 0.65 11.75
C ILE A 90 4.61 1.27 11.20
N VAL A 91 5.64 0.45 10.96
CA VAL A 91 6.91 0.91 10.41
C VAL A 91 6.73 1.57 9.04
N SER A 92 5.89 1.01 8.16
CA SER A 92 5.63 1.58 6.83
C SER A 92 5.01 2.98 6.91
N GLY A 93 3.96 3.15 7.71
CA GLY A 93 3.28 4.42 7.91
C GLY A 93 4.18 5.47 8.57
N VAL A 94 4.88 5.09 9.64
CA VAL A 94 5.84 5.96 10.32
C VAL A 94 6.97 6.38 9.37
N SER A 95 7.49 5.48 8.53
CA SER A 95 8.56 5.81 7.58
C SER A 95 8.15 6.91 6.59
N ILE A 96 6.93 6.82 6.04
CA ILE A 96 6.38 7.87 5.17
C ILE A 96 6.25 9.18 5.96
N VAL A 97 5.61 9.16 7.13
CA VAL A 97 5.39 10.39 7.91
C VAL A 97 6.71 11.03 8.33
N CYS A 98 7.70 10.24 8.76
CA CYS A 98 9.06 10.70 9.03
C CYS A 98 9.65 11.44 7.83
N PHE A 99 9.62 10.80 6.65
CA PHE A 99 10.15 11.39 5.43
C PHE A 99 9.43 12.70 5.09
N VAL A 100 8.10 12.74 5.17
CA VAL A 100 7.30 13.91 4.82
C VAL A 100 7.51 15.06 5.81
N THR A 101 7.50 14.74 7.10
CA THR A 101 7.78 15.67 8.20
C THR A 101 9.14 16.32 8.02
N TYR A 102 10.16 15.51 7.71
CA TYR A 102 11.54 15.98 7.56
C TYR A 102 11.74 16.79 6.28
N ARG A 103 11.23 16.28 5.15
CA ARG A 103 11.54 16.80 3.83
C ARG A 103 10.66 17.97 3.39
N TYR A 104 9.40 18.01 3.86
CA TYR A 104 8.39 18.96 3.39
C TYR A 104 7.91 19.86 4.50
N HIS A 105 7.18 19.32 5.48
CA HIS A 105 6.65 20.10 6.58
C HIS A 105 6.09 19.18 7.69
N TRP A 106 6.35 19.51 8.96
CA TRP A 106 5.89 18.72 10.09
C TRP A 106 4.37 18.61 10.18
N PHE A 107 3.65 19.71 9.91
CA PHE A 107 2.18 19.73 9.96
C PHE A 107 1.55 18.88 8.86
N LEU A 108 2.19 18.82 7.68
CA LEU A 108 1.78 17.91 6.61
C LEU A 108 2.02 16.46 7.03
N GLY A 109 3.16 16.17 7.65
CA GLY A 109 3.45 14.84 8.19
C GLY A 109 2.41 14.38 9.20
N LEU A 110 2.05 15.23 10.18
CA LEU A 110 1.00 14.94 11.16
C LEU A 110 -0.35 14.65 10.50
N GLY A 111 -0.81 15.53 9.61
CA GLY A 111 -2.07 15.32 8.90
C GLY A 111 -2.05 14.03 8.08
N LEU A 112 -0.96 13.77 7.34
CA LEU A 112 -0.80 12.55 6.56
C LEU A 112 -0.80 11.30 7.44
N GLY A 113 -0.21 11.37 8.64
CA GLY A 113 -0.27 10.30 9.63
C GLY A 113 -1.70 9.95 10.02
N VAL A 114 -2.53 10.96 10.34
CA VAL A 114 -3.95 10.74 10.69
C VAL A 114 -4.74 10.18 9.51
N LEU A 115 -4.51 10.72 8.31
CA LEU A 115 -5.14 10.24 7.08
C LEU A 115 -4.80 8.77 6.80
N LEU A 116 -3.52 8.40 6.89
CA LEU A 116 -3.07 7.04 6.63
C LEU A 116 -3.55 6.07 7.72
N ALA A 117 -3.43 6.44 8.99
CA ALA A 117 -3.85 5.60 10.12
C ALA A 117 -5.37 5.35 10.13
N SER A 118 -6.15 6.29 9.62
CA SER A 118 -7.59 6.11 9.45
C SER A 118 -7.95 5.44 8.11
N SER A 119 -7.03 5.36 7.14
CA SER A 119 -7.34 4.91 5.79
C SER A 119 -7.86 3.46 5.72
N PRO A 120 -8.66 3.13 4.69
CA PRO A 120 -9.13 1.77 4.43
C PRO A 120 -8.03 0.73 4.27
N LEU A 121 -6.83 1.14 3.85
CA LEU A 121 -5.68 0.25 3.79
C LEU A 121 -5.31 -0.31 5.17
N PHE A 122 -5.33 0.53 6.20
CA PHE A 122 -5.01 0.11 7.57
C PHE A 122 -6.15 -0.72 8.20
N LEU A 123 -7.40 -0.48 7.80
CA LEU A 123 -8.51 -1.39 8.11
C LEU A 123 -8.28 -2.77 7.49
N ILE A 124 -7.98 -2.81 6.20
CA ILE A 124 -7.69 -4.04 5.47
C ILE A 124 -6.58 -4.83 6.16
N PHE A 125 -5.49 -4.17 6.54
CA PHE A 125 -4.38 -4.83 7.24
C PHE A 125 -4.76 -5.43 8.60
N LYS A 126 -5.77 -4.86 9.28
CA LYS A 126 -6.28 -5.40 10.55
C LYS A 126 -7.24 -6.57 10.36
N THR A 127 -7.96 -6.62 9.23
CA THR A 127 -8.98 -7.64 8.96
C THR A 127 -8.48 -8.80 8.10
N TRP A 128 -7.52 -8.57 7.21
CA TRP A 128 -6.99 -9.57 6.27
C TRP A 128 -5.59 -10.01 6.69
N ILE A 129 -5.52 -11.14 7.38
CA ILE A 129 -4.28 -11.68 7.93
C ILE A 129 -3.81 -12.86 7.08
N GLY A 130 -2.51 -12.86 6.77
CA GLY A 130 -1.89 -13.90 5.95
C GLY A 130 -1.83 -13.55 4.45
N PHE A 131 -1.61 -12.27 4.14
CA PHE A 131 -1.31 -11.79 2.80
C PHE A 131 -0.01 -10.97 2.81
N SER A 132 0.68 -10.93 1.67
CA SER A 132 1.94 -10.19 1.50
C SER A 132 1.77 -8.65 1.47
N ASP A 133 0.57 -8.14 1.71
CA ASP A 133 0.21 -6.73 1.52
C ASP A 133 0.92 -5.75 2.49
N PRO A 134 1.11 -6.06 3.78
CA PRO A 134 1.91 -5.24 4.70
C PRO A 134 3.33 -4.97 4.19
N ILE A 135 4.03 -6.03 3.76
CA ILE A 135 5.37 -5.91 3.20
C ILE A 135 5.34 -5.19 1.85
N THR A 136 4.31 -5.43 1.03
CA THR A 136 4.10 -4.71 -0.24
C THR A 136 3.99 -3.21 0.00
N PHE A 137 3.22 -2.79 1.01
CA PHE A 137 3.07 -1.39 1.34
C PHE A 137 4.34 -0.77 1.95
N LEU A 138 5.09 -1.52 2.75
CA LEU A 138 6.41 -1.09 3.19
C LEU A 138 7.37 -0.84 2.01
N LEU A 139 7.43 -1.78 1.07
CA LEU A 139 8.34 -1.69 -0.09
C LEU A 139 7.97 -0.54 -1.03
N ILE A 140 6.68 -0.30 -1.30
CA ILE A 140 6.28 0.86 -2.11
C ILE A 140 6.52 2.18 -1.36
N SER A 141 6.38 2.20 -0.03
CA SER A 141 6.71 3.35 0.79
C SER A 141 8.19 3.71 0.65
N PHE A 142 9.08 2.71 0.76
CA PHE A 142 10.51 2.90 0.55
C PHE A 142 10.85 3.28 -0.89
N TYR A 143 10.16 2.72 -1.89
CA TYR A 143 10.32 3.12 -3.28
C TYR A 143 10.04 4.63 -3.47
N ILE A 144 8.92 5.14 -2.95
CA ILE A 144 8.56 6.56 -3.00
C ILE A 144 9.61 7.42 -2.28
N ILE A 145 10.00 7.03 -1.06
CA ILE A 145 10.98 7.75 -0.25
C ILE A 145 12.32 7.83 -0.99
N LEU A 146 12.85 6.72 -1.49
CA LEU A 146 14.13 6.67 -2.19
C LEU A 146 14.11 7.48 -3.48
N PHE A 147 13.01 7.40 -4.24
CA PHE A 147 12.85 8.13 -5.48
C PHE A 147 12.92 9.65 -5.25
N LEU A 148 12.19 10.13 -4.25
CA LEU A 148 12.10 11.55 -3.90
C LEU A 148 13.29 12.07 -3.08
N SER A 149 14.06 11.20 -2.43
CA SER A 149 15.19 11.59 -1.58
C SER A 149 16.37 12.17 -2.40
N PRO A 150 17.14 13.12 -1.85
CA PRO A 150 18.31 13.70 -2.51
C PRO A 150 19.55 12.80 -2.44
N ILE A 151 19.39 11.50 -2.72
CA ILE A 151 20.49 10.53 -2.75
C ILE A 151 21.22 10.64 -4.10
N VAL A 152 22.54 10.46 -4.07
CA VAL A 152 23.38 10.40 -5.28
C VAL A 152 22.86 9.33 -6.23
N TYR A 153 22.83 9.64 -7.53
CA TYR A 153 22.19 8.82 -8.57
C TYR A 153 22.60 7.34 -8.54
N HIS A 154 23.89 7.04 -8.40
CA HIS A 154 24.41 5.67 -8.37
C HIS A 154 23.78 4.83 -7.24
N TRP A 155 23.85 5.34 -6.00
CA TRP A 155 23.25 4.67 -4.84
C TRP A 155 21.73 4.60 -4.93
N LYS A 156 21.08 5.65 -5.45
CA LYS A 156 19.63 5.67 -5.62
C LYS A 156 19.17 4.57 -6.56
N TRP A 157 19.83 4.39 -7.71
CA TRP A 157 19.47 3.36 -8.67
C TRP A 157 19.66 1.95 -8.11
N ILE A 158 20.75 1.69 -7.37
CA ILE A 158 20.99 0.40 -6.72
C ILE A 158 19.89 0.09 -5.70
N LEU A 159 19.59 1.03 -4.80
CA LEU A 159 18.57 0.84 -3.76
C LEU A 159 17.18 0.65 -4.37
N LEU A 160 16.83 1.40 -5.42
CA LEU A 160 15.57 1.19 -6.15
C LEU A 160 15.51 -0.19 -6.79
N THR A 161 16.62 -0.66 -7.39
CA THR A 161 16.69 -2.02 -7.96
C THR A 161 16.44 -3.08 -6.89
N LEU A 162 17.04 -2.93 -5.71
CA LEU A 162 16.85 -3.86 -4.60
C LEU A 162 15.40 -3.86 -4.12
N ILE A 163 14.80 -2.69 -3.89
CA ILE A 163 13.40 -2.59 -3.44
C ILE A 163 12.43 -3.19 -4.47
N LEU A 164 12.66 -2.94 -5.76
CA LEU A 164 11.83 -3.53 -6.82
C LEU A 164 12.00 -5.05 -6.90
N PHE A 165 13.22 -5.56 -6.77
CA PHE A 165 13.49 -7.01 -6.73
C PHE A 165 12.76 -7.68 -5.56
N LEU A 166 12.86 -7.11 -4.35
CA LEU A 166 12.14 -7.60 -3.18
C LEU A 166 10.62 -7.53 -3.39
N GLY A 167 10.13 -6.44 -3.99
CA GLY A 167 8.71 -6.27 -4.27
C GLY A 167 8.16 -7.26 -5.28
N PHE A 168 8.90 -7.53 -6.36
CA PHE A 168 8.56 -8.58 -7.33
C PHE A 168 8.54 -9.96 -6.68
N SER A 169 9.48 -10.22 -5.78
CA SER A 169 9.52 -11.49 -5.01
C SER A 169 8.40 -11.59 -3.97
N ASN A 170 7.85 -10.46 -3.52
CA ASN A 170 6.85 -10.39 -2.45
C ASN A 170 5.42 -10.52 -2.91
N HIS A 171 5.09 -9.86 -4.01
CA HIS A 171 3.75 -9.85 -4.58
C HIS A 171 3.81 -9.45 -6.05
N CYS A 172 4.45 -10.27 -6.89
CA CYS A 172 4.89 -9.93 -8.24
C CYS A 172 3.89 -9.10 -9.05
N PHE A 173 2.71 -9.68 -9.32
CA PHE A 173 1.70 -9.05 -10.17
C PHE A 173 1.18 -7.73 -9.58
N GLN A 174 0.82 -7.72 -8.29
CA GLN A 174 0.31 -6.53 -7.62
C GLN A 174 1.39 -5.44 -7.52
N PHE A 175 2.64 -5.82 -7.27
CA PHE A 175 3.76 -4.89 -7.14
C PHE A 175 4.15 -4.27 -8.48
N ILE A 176 4.12 -5.02 -9.59
CA ILE A 176 4.33 -4.48 -10.95
C ILE A 176 3.31 -3.40 -11.27
N VAL A 177 2.03 -3.68 -11.03
CA VAL A 177 0.94 -2.71 -11.24
C VAL A 177 1.16 -1.48 -10.36
N LEU A 178 1.43 -1.70 -9.08
CA LEU A 178 1.62 -0.63 -8.11
C LEU A 178 2.79 0.30 -8.48
N VAL A 179 3.94 -0.26 -8.83
CA VAL A 179 5.13 0.50 -9.27
C VAL A 179 4.86 1.23 -10.57
N SER A 180 4.08 0.64 -11.48
CA SER A 180 3.72 1.30 -12.75
C SER A 180 2.81 2.51 -12.52
N ILE A 181 1.82 2.39 -11.63
CA ILE A 181 0.92 3.49 -11.24
C ILE A 181 1.70 4.61 -10.54
N VAL A 182 2.50 4.26 -9.52
CA VAL A 182 3.33 5.22 -8.78
C VAL A 182 4.37 5.86 -9.69
N GLY A 183 5.02 5.07 -10.55
CA GLY A 183 5.99 5.52 -11.53
C GLY A 183 5.38 6.47 -12.56
N MET A 184 4.15 6.22 -13.01
CA MET A 184 3.40 7.13 -13.90
C MET A 184 3.17 8.48 -13.23
N VAL A 185 2.73 8.51 -11.97
CA VAL A 185 2.55 9.77 -11.22
C VAL A 185 3.87 10.54 -11.14
N LEU A 186 4.95 9.86 -10.75
CA LEU A 186 6.28 10.46 -10.61
C LEU A 186 6.84 10.96 -11.96
N PHE A 187 6.59 10.23 -13.05
CA PHE A 187 6.99 10.63 -14.40
C PHE A 187 6.22 11.86 -14.89
N LEU A 188 4.92 11.93 -14.61
CA LEU A 188 4.10 13.09 -14.95
C LEU A 188 4.54 14.35 -14.19
N GLU A 189 5.05 14.20 -12.97
CA GLU A 189 5.62 15.32 -12.18
C GLU A 189 6.98 15.79 -12.71
N ASP A 190 7.90 14.87 -13.04
CA ASP A 190 9.24 15.22 -13.52
C ASP A 190 9.74 14.24 -14.59
N LYS A 191 9.45 14.59 -15.85
CA LYS A 191 9.82 13.81 -17.03
C LYS A 191 11.33 13.58 -17.16
N THR A 192 12.16 14.42 -16.54
CA THR A 192 13.62 14.30 -16.65
C THR A 192 14.18 13.08 -15.91
N ARG A 193 13.40 12.49 -14.99
CA ARG A 193 13.80 11.36 -14.15
C ARG A 193 13.44 9.99 -14.73
N TRP A 194 13.02 9.90 -15.99
CA TRP A 194 12.60 8.63 -16.60
C TRP A 194 13.63 7.50 -16.49
N LYS A 195 14.92 7.82 -16.53
CA LYS A 195 16.01 6.84 -16.34
C LYS A 195 15.98 6.16 -14.97
N LEU A 196 15.58 6.90 -13.92
CA LEU A 196 15.40 6.37 -12.57
C LEU A 196 14.17 5.50 -12.41
N LEU A 197 13.23 5.55 -13.36
CA LEU A 197 12.09 4.64 -13.42
C LEU A 197 12.46 3.40 -14.25
N LEU A 198 13.05 3.60 -15.43
CA LEU A 198 13.31 2.53 -16.38
C LEU A 198 14.42 1.59 -15.92
N TYR A 199 15.61 2.11 -15.59
CA TYR A 199 16.77 1.25 -15.32
C TYR A 199 16.55 0.33 -14.12
N PRO A 200 16.15 0.81 -12.92
CA PRO A 200 15.92 -0.11 -11.80
C PRO A 200 14.83 -1.13 -12.11
N SER A 201 13.80 -0.78 -12.89
CA SER A 201 12.74 -1.73 -13.30
C SER A 201 13.28 -2.84 -14.20
N LEU A 202 14.08 -2.50 -15.21
CA LEU A 202 14.70 -3.50 -16.09
C LEU A 202 15.70 -4.38 -15.34
N THR A 203 16.55 -3.78 -14.50
CA THR A 203 17.56 -4.54 -13.75
C THR A 203 16.91 -5.45 -12.71
N SER A 204 15.87 -4.99 -12.00
CA SER A 204 15.14 -5.82 -11.04
C SER A 204 14.35 -6.94 -11.72
N ALA A 205 13.76 -6.70 -12.90
CA ALA A 205 13.08 -7.73 -13.67
C ALA A 205 14.06 -8.84 -14.12
N LEU A 206 15.27 -8.47 -14.57
CA LEU A 206 16.33 -9.42 -14.88
C LEU A 206 16.74 -10.24 -13.65
N LEU A 207 17.03 -9.58 -12.53
CA LEU A 207 17.40 -10.25 -11.27
C LEU A 207 16.31 -11.19 -10.78
N TYR A 208 15.05 -10.75 -10.85
CA TYR A 208 13.90 -11.56 -10.46
C TYR A 208 13.74 -12.77 -11.38
N SER A 209 13.98 -12.61 -12.69
CA SER A 209 13.94 -13.73 -13.64
C SER A 209 15.03 -14.77 -13.34
N ILE A 210 16.26 -14.32 -13.04
CA ILE A 210 17.36 -15.19 -12.61
C ILE A 210 17.00 -15.89 -11.29
N PHE A 211 16.40 -15.17 -10.36
CA PHE A 211 15.94 -15.74 -9.10
C PHE A 211 14.86 -16.80 -9.28
N LEU A 212 13.89 -16.60 -10.17
CA LEU A 212 12.89 -17.61 -10.50
C LEU A 212 13.51 -18.86 -11.13
N LEU A 213 14.46 -18.68 -12.05
CA LEU A 213 15.21 -19.81 -12.62
C LEU A 213 15.93 -20.60 -11.52
N PHE A 214 16.57 -19.90 -10.57
CA PHE A 214 17.19 -20.53 -9.41
C PHE A 214 16.16 -21.27 -8.56
N LEU A 215 15.05 -20.64 -8.17
CA LEU A 215 14.00 -21.28 -7.37
C LEU A 215 13.49 -22.56 -8.02
N PHE A 216 13.10 -22.51 -9.29
CA PHE A 216 12.51 -23.67 -9.97
C PHE A 216 13.51 -24.79 -10.28
N SER A 217 14.81 -24.49 -10.34
CA SER A 217 15.86 -25.49 -10.62
C SER A 217 16.49 -26.10 -9.37
N THR A 218 16.41 -25.41 -8.22
CA THR A 218 17.14 -25.80 -7.01
C THR A 218 16.26 -26.03 -5.79
N THR A 219 14.96 -25.80 -5.90
CA THR A 219 14.02 -25.94 -4.79
C THR A 219 12.76 -26.69 -5.21
N ASP A 220 11.95 -27.12 -4.23
CA ASP A 220 10.67 -27.78 -4.49
C ASP A 220 9.57 -26.83 -4.95
N VAL A 221 9.84 -25.52 -5.04
CA VAL A 221 8.87 -24.55 -5.54
C VAL A 221 8.60 -24.82 -7.02
N VAL A 222 7.33 -24.99 -7.37
CA VAL A 222 6.91 -25.26 -8.74
C VAL A 222 6.20 -24.06 -9.34
N TRP A 223 6.18 -24.00 -10.68
CA TRP A 223 5.32 -23.07 -11.40
C TRP A 223 3.85 -23.46 -11.19
N ASN A 224 3.17 -22.79 -10.25
CA ASN A 224 1.74 -22.92 -10.00
C ASN A 224 0.99 -21.67 -10.49
N GLN A 225 -0.10 -21.85 -11.24
CA GLN A 225 -0.92 -20.76 -11.78
C GLN A 225 -2.20 -20.53 -10.97
N THR A 226 -2.19 -20.85 -9.68
CA THR A 226 -3.40 -20.92 -8.82
C THR A 226 -4.26 -19.65 -8.83
N ARG A 227 -3.72 -18.46 -9.11
CA ARG A 227 -4.51 -17.22 -9.27
C ARG A 227 -4.87 -16.87 -10.72
N VAL A 228 -4.00 -17.16 -11.68
CA VAL A 228 -4.23 -16.82 -13.10
C VAL A 228 -5.29 -17.74 -13.73
N SER A 229 -5.29 -19.02 -13.36
CA SER A 229 -6.29 -19.99 -13.85
C SER A 229 -7.70 -19.75 -13.29
N VAL A 230 -7.77 -19.24 -12.06
CA VAL A 230 -9.02 -18.89 -11.39
C VAL A 230 -9.68 -17.68 -12.07
N PHE A 231 -8.89 -16.73 -12.56
CA PHE A 231 -9.37 -15.60 -13.36
C PHE A 231 -9.88 -15.98 -14.74
N SER A 232 -9.15 -16.83 -15.46
CA SER A 232 -9.57 -17.25 -16.80
C SER A 232 -10.91 -17.99 -16.78
N ASN A 233 -11.23 -18.65 -15.65
CA ASN A 233 -12.44 -19.43 -15.48
C ASN A 233 -13.63 -18.63 -14.93
N MET A 234 -13.43 -17.39 -14.47
CA MET A 234 -14.48 -16.52 -13.90
C MET A 234 -15.03 -15.47 -14.88
N PHE A 235 -14.56 -15.45 -16.13
CA PHE A 235 -15.11 -14.54 -17.14
C PHE A 235 -16.60 -14.83 -17.39
N GLY A 236 -17.49 -13.90 -17.01
CA GLY A 236 -18.93 -14.01 -17.24
C GLY A 236 -19.79 -13.56 -16.06
N GLU A 237 -20.89 -14.26 -15.83
CA GLU A 237 -21.92 -13.92 -14.82
C GLU A 237 -21.39 -13.85 -13.38
N GLU A 238 -20.36 -14.63 -13.03
CA GLU A 238 -19.81 -14.66 -11.67
C GLU A 238 -18.99 -13.40 -11.35
N PHE A 239 -18.17 -12.93 -12.29
CA PHE A 239 -17.47 -11.63 -12.24
C PHE A 239 -18.46 -10.45 -12.15
N ILE A 240 -19.53 -10.53 -12.95
CA ILE A 240 -20.62 -9.56 -12.96
C ILE A 240 -21.37 -9.59 -11.63
N ARG A 241 -21.74 -10.77 -11.09
CA ARG A 241 -22.46 -10.93 -9.82
C ARG A 241 -21.67 -10.35 -8.63
N MET A 242 -20.36 -10.58 -8.59
CA MET A 242 -19.49 -10.05 -7.52
C MET A 242 -19.41 -8.52 -7.55
N ASN A 243 -19.35 -7.91 -8.74
CA ASN A 243 -19.17 -6.46 -8.89
C ASN A 243 -20.47 -5.65 -9.05
N ILE A 244 -21.61 -6.30 -9.37
CA ILE A 244 -22.94 -5.68 -9.53
C ILE A 244 -23.76 -5.70 -8.24
N SER A 245 -23.41 -6.52 -7.26
CA SER A 245 -24.19 -6.61 -6.02
C SER A 245 -24.33 -5.26 -5.31
N GLU A 246 -23.31 -4.40 -5.35
CA GLU A 246 -23.37 -3.06 -4.75
C GLU A 246 -22.41 -2.01 -5.41
N PRO A 247 -22.47 -1.72 -6.73
CA PRO A 247 -21.50 -0.87 -7.43
C PRO A 247 -21.51 0.60 -6.95
N ILE A 248 -22.66 1.10 -6.51
CA ILE A 248 -22.80 2.46 -5.97
C ILE A 248 -22.18 2.54 -4.57
N LEU A 249 -22.45 1.57 -3.68
CA LEU A 249 -21.81 1.52 -2.35
C LEU A 249 -20.33 1.17 -2.44
N GLY A 250 -19.95 0.35 -3.42
CA GLY A 250 -18.58 0.08 -3.83
C GLY A 250 -17.88 1.38 -4.22
N THR A 251 -18.44 2.15 -5.16
CA THR A 251 -17.85 3.42 -5.64
C THR A 251 -17.77 4.51 -4.58
N ILE A 252 -18.83 4.69 -3.78
CA ILE A 252 -18.82 5.58 -2.61
C ILE A 252 -17.83 5.05 -1.55
N GLY A 253 -17.65 3.73 -1.53
CA GLY A 253 -16.78 2.98 -0.64
C GLY A 253 -15.34 2.98 -1.03
N LEU A 254 -14.97 3.10 -2.30
CA LEU A 254 -13.57 3.10 -2.76
C LEU A 254 -12.71 4.10 -2.02
N PHE A 255 -13.26 5.29 -1.77
CA PHE A 255 -12.59 6.35 -1.03
C PHE A 255 -12.94 6.35 0.45
N HIS A 256 -13.79 5.43 0.90
CA HIS A 256 -14.06 5.11 2.31
C HIS A 256 -14.30 6.37 3.16
N GLY A 257 -15.16 7.28 2.70
CA GLY A 257 -15.41 8.55 3.40
C GLY A 257 -14.35 9.65 3.21
N LEU A 258 -13.22 9.37 2.54
CA LEU A 258 -12.21 10.35 2.15
C LEU A 258 -12.57 11.11 0.86
N TRP A 259 -13.79 10.95 0.33
CA TRP A 259 -14.24 11.67 -0.86
C TRP A 259 -14.05 13.20 -0.80
N PRO A 260 -14.21 13.91 0.35
CA PRO A 260 -13.94 15.35 0.37
C PRO A 260 -12.48 15.67 0.04
N PHE A 261 -11.58 14.80 0.49
CA PHE A 261 -10.15 14.90 0.22
C PHE A 261 -9.85 14.62 -1.25
N VAL A 262 -10.45 13.58 -1.81
CA VAL A 262 -10.27 13.20 -3.23
C VAL A 262 -10.83 14.26 -4.17
N LEU A 263 -12.07 14.73 -3.92
CA LEU A 263 -12.69 15.79 -4.72
C LEU A 263 -11.88 17.08 -4.67
N PHE A 264 -11.33 17.42 -3.51
CA PHE A 264 -10.49 18.60 -3.37
C PHE A 264 -9.17 18.49 -4.15
N LEU A 265 -8.52 17.32 -4.14
CA LEU A 265 -7.36 17.03 -4.97
C LEU A 265 -7.72 17.06 -6.47
N MET A 266 -8.85 16.47 -6.86
CA MET A 266 -9.34 16.46 -8.24
C MET A 266 -9.66 17.87 -8.77
N TYR A 267 -10.28 18.72 -7.95
CA TYR A 267 -10.56 20.11 -8.33
C TYR A 267 -9.28 20.87 -8.69
N LYS A 268 -8.19 20.62 -7.96
CA LYS A 268 -6.90 21.26 -8.22
C LYS A 268 -6.10 20.59 -9.33
N ARG A 269 -6.31 19.30 -9.57
CA ARG A 269 -5.61 18.52 -10.59
C ARG A 269 -6.56 17.54 -11.29
N PRO A 270 -7.35 18.01 -12.27
CA PRO A 270 -8.36 17.16 -12.91
C PRO A 270 -7.74 15.96 -13.63
N VAL A 271 -6.54 16.11 -14.21
CA VAL A 271 -5.83 15.02 -14.91
C VAL A 271 -5.38 13.91 -13.94
N SER A 272 -5.17 14.23 -12.67
CA SER A 272 -4.81 13.25 -11.65
C SER A 272 -5.94 12.23 -11.38
N VAL A 273 -7.19 12.52 -11.76
CA VAL A 273 -8.29 11.56 -11.61
C VAL A 273 -8.09 10.30 -12.46
N PHE A 274 -7.41 10.40 -13.61
CA PHE A 274 -7.23 9.25 -14.50
C PHE A 274 -6.44 8.13 -13.82
N VAL A 275 -5.46 8.48 -12.96
CA VAL A 275 -4.70 7.47 -12.22
C VAL A 275 -5.60 6.73 -11.23
N LEU A 276 -6.48 7.45 -10.52
CA LEU A 276 -7.44 6.83 -9.60
C LEU A 276 -8.49 5.98 -10.36
N LEU A 277 -8.90 6.41 -11.55
CA LEU A 277 -9.75 5.63 -12.44
C LEU A 277 -9.05 4.35 -12.89
N PHE A 278 -7.76 4.40 -13.22
CA PHE A 278 -6.98 3.20 -13.54
C PHE A 278 -6.87 2.25 -12.33
N CYS A 279 -6.61 2.77 -11.12
CA CYS A 279 -6.65 1.95 -9.91
C CYS A 279 -8.01 1.24 -9.77
N TYR A 280 -9.10 1.97 -10.02
CA TYR A 280 -10.45 1.44 -9.95
C TYR A 280 -10.70 0.34 -10.98
N LEU A 281 -10.41 0.60 -12.25
CA LEU A 281 -10.58 -0.38 -13.33
C LEU A 281 -9.78 -1.64 -13.07
N ILE A 282 -8.52 -1.51 -12.64
CA ILE A 282 -7.67 -2.67 -12.33
C ILE A 282 -8.22 -3.43 -11.11
N SER A 283 -8.69 -2.72 -10.08
CA SER A 283 -9.28 -3.38 -8.91
C SER A 283 -10.56 -4.15 -9.24
N MET A 284 -11.39 -3.63 -10.15
CA MET A 284 -12.61 -4.29 -10.62
C MET A 284 -12.28 -5.56 -11.39
N LEU A 285 -11.12 -5.63 -12.03
CA LEU A 285 -10.55 -6.86 -12.57
C LEU A 285 -9.94 -7.73 -11.46
N THR A 286 -10.41 -7.72 -10.21
CA THR A 286 -9.94 -8.61 -9.14
C THR A 286 -11.03 -9.07 -8.20
N TYR A 287 -10.89 -10.30 -7.69
CA TYR A 287 -11.81 -10.89 -6.72
C TYR A 287 -11.88 -10.08 -5.42
N ASP A 288 -10.75 -9.50 -5.00
CA ASP A 288 -10.64 -8.67 -3.79
C ASP A 288 -10.58 -7.17 -4.15
N THR A 289 -11.58 -6.69 -4.90
CA THR A 289 -11.63 -5.33 -5.47
C THR A 289 -11.27 -4.24 -4.46
N ASN A 290 -11.90 -4.24 -3.29
CA ASN A 290 -11.69 -3.21 -2.28
C ASN A 290 -10.27 -3.25 -1.67
N ARG A 291 -9.74 -4.47 -1.47
CA ARG A 291 -8.36 -4.67 -0.98
C ARG A 291 -7.35 -4.13 -1.98
N VAL A 292 -7.47 -4.56 -3.23
CA VAL A 292 -6.56 -4.18 -4.31
C VAL A 292 -6.65 -2.69 -4.57
N PHE A 293 -7.86 -2.11 -4.61
CA PHE A 293 -8.02 -0.68 -4.79
C PHE A 293 -7.30 0.13 -3.71
N ALA A 294 -7.52 -0.18 -2.43
CA ALA A 294 -6.89 0.56 -1.33
C ALA A 294 -5.37 0.50 -1.37
N ILE A 295 -4.80 -0.65 -1.74
CA ILE A 295 -3.34 -0.82 -1.91
C ILE A 295 -2.81 0.00 -3.09
N LEU A 296 -3.53 0.03 -4.21
CA LEU A 296 -3.14 0.80 -5.39
C LEU A 296 -3.29 2.32 -5.19
N SER A 297 -4.39 2.76 -4.57
CA SER A 297 -4.75 4.17 -4.45
C SER A 297 -3.99 4.90 -3.33
N THR A 298 -3.65 4.23 -2.22
CA THR A 298 -3.04 4.89 -1.06
C THR A 298 -1.69 5.54 -1.37
N PRO A 299 -0.74 4.87 -2.05
CA PRO A 299 0.53 5.51 -2.44
C PRO A 299 0.33 6.68 -3.42
N VAL A 300 -0.68 6.62 -4.28
CA VAL A 300 -1.07 7.74 -5.16
C VAL A 300 -1.56 8.93 -4.34
N PHE A 301 -2.39 8.70 -3.32
CA PHE A 301 -2.84 9.76 -2.41
C PHE A 301 -1.69 10.41 -1.66
N VAL A 302 -0.70 9.63 -1.22
CA VAL A 302 0.52 10.17 -0.59
C VAL A 302 1.22 11.12 -1.57
N LEU A 303 1.49 10.69 -2.80
CA LEU A 303 2.15 11.54 -3.81
C LEU A 303 1.35 12.81 -4.12
N TYR A 304 0.03 12.69 -4.32
CA TYR A 304 -0.83 13.83 -4.56
C TYR A 304 -0.88 14.80 -3.39
N SER A 305 -0.81 14.31 -2.15
CA SER A 305 -0.73 15.16 -0.95
C SER A 305 0.56 15.99 -0.94
N LEU A 306 1.69 15.37 -1.29
CA LEU A 306 2.98 16.07 -1.37
C LEU A 306 2.97 17.14 -2.45
N GLU A 307 2.43 16.80 -3.61
CA GLU A 307 2.42 17.68 -4.76
C GLU A 307 1.43 18.83 -4.58
N PHE A 308 0.23 18.55 -4.03
CA PHE A 308 -0.69 19.58 -3.59
C PHE A 308 -0.02 20.55 -2.62
N TRP A 309 0.69 20.05 -1.61
CA TRP A 309 1.37 20.89 -0.63
C TRP A 309 2.40 21.85 -1.25
N LYS A 310 3.14 21.41 -2.28
CA LYS A 310 4.13 22.26 -2.95
C LYS A 310 3.52 23.48 -3.63
N HIS A 311 2.33 23.33 -4.23
CA HIS A 311 1.70 24.36 -5.06
C HIS A 311 0.57 25.15 -4.36
N SER A 312 0.19 24.74 -3.15
CA SER A 312 -0.96 25.32 -2.46
C SER A 312 -0.64 26.60 -1.70
N LYS A 313 -1.61 27.52 -1.72
CA LYS A 313 -1.62 28.73 -0.89
C LYS A 313 -1.79 28.35 0.58
N PHE A 314 -1.47 29.29 1.47
CA PHE A 314 -1.57 29.10 2.93
C PHE A 314 -2.95 28.55 3.35
N PHE A 315 -4.05 29.24 3.01
CA PHE A 315 -5.41 28.81 3.39
C PHE A 315 -5.77 27.40 2.88
N GLU A 316 -5.38 27.08 1.63
CA GLU A 316 -5.62 25.76 1.03
C GLU A 316 -4.91 24.64 1.80
N LYS A 317 -3.71 24.92 2.33
CA LYS A 317 -2.98 23.99 3.20
C LYS A 317 -3.72 23.75 4.52
N TYR A 318 -4.26 24.78 5.17
CA TYR A 318 -5.01 24.59 6.41
C TYR A 318 -6.30 23.81 6.19
N LEU A 319 -7.04 24.11 5.13
CA LEU A 319 -8.23 23.36 4.77
C LEU A 319 -7.90 21.88 4.53
N PHE A 320 -6.84 21.62 3.77
CA PHE A 320 -6.38 20.27 3.47
C PHE A 320 -5.99 19.48 4.73
N ILE A 321 -5.24 20.10 5.64
CA ILE A 321 -4.90 19.47 6.92
C ILE A 321 -6.15 19.28 7.79
N GLY A 322 -7.08 20.23 7.80
CA GLY A 322 -8.38 20.08 8.46
C GLY A 322 -9.13 18.84 7.98
N LEU A 323 -9.18 18.62 6.66
CA LEU A 323 -9.77 17.40 6.08
C LEU A 323 -9.04 16.13 6.50
N MET A 324 -7.71 16.16 6.59
CA MET A 324 -6.92 15.03 7.11
C MET A 324 -7.25 14.71 8.57
N PHE A 325 -7.43 15.71 9.44
CA PHE A 325 -7.84 15.48 10.83
C PHE A 325 -9.30 15.06 11.00
N LEU A 326 -10.16 15.42 10.04
CA LEU A 326 -11.56 14.98 9.99
C LEU A 326 -11.73 13.56 9.43
N SER A 327 -10.70 13.01 8.77
CA SER A 327 -10.77 11.67 8.17
C SER A 327 -11.22 10.55 9.12
N PRO A 328 -10.83 10.49 10.41
CA PRO A 328 -11.31 9.44 11.30
C PRO A 328 -12.83 9.52 11.52
N VAL A 329 -13.37 10.73 11.65
CA VAL A 329 -14.81 10.95 11.82
C VAL A 329 -15.56 10.49 10.57
N MET A 330 -15.08 10.89 9.39
CA MET A 330 -15.69 10.49 8.12
C MET A 330 -15.74 8.97 7.94
N ILE A 331 -14.73 8.27 8.44
CA ILE A 331 -14.62 6.81 8.35
C ILE A 331 -15.52 6.11 9.35
N THR A 332 -15.72 6.67 10.55
CA THR A 332 -16.73 6.16 11.49
C THR A 332 -18.18 6.33 11.03
N LEU A 333 -18.43 7.23 10.07
CA LEU A 333 -19.74 7.39 9.43
C LEU A 333 -19.94 6.39 8.27
N TYR A 334 -18.92 5.59 7.95
CA TYR A 334 -18.91 4.59 6.89
C TYR A 334 -19.11 3.10 7.30
N PRO A 335 -19.57 2.68 8.52
CA PRO A 335 -19.43 1.30 8.99
C PRO A 335 -20.36 0.28 8.33
N LEU A 336 -21.18 0.69 7.35
CA LEU A 336 -22.10 -0.22 6.65
C LEU A 336 -21.40 -1.07 5.58
N PHE A 337 -20.21 -0.69 5.12
CA PHE A 337 -19.54 -1.34 4.00
C PHE A 337 -18.81 -2.64 4.38
N TYR A 338 -17.91 -2.60 5.38
CA TYR A 338 -17.12 -3.77 5.78
C TYR A 338 -17.87 -4.80 6.61
N LYS A 339 -18.96 -4.38 7.27
CA LYS A 339 -19.84 -5.31 8.00
C LYS A 339 -20.62 -6.21 7.03
N TRP A 340 -20.73 -5.83 5.76
CA TRP A 340 -21.47 -6.55 4.72
C TRP A 340 -20.55 -7.37 3.83
N ASP A 341 -19.40 -6.85 3.39
CA ASP A 341 -18.48 -7.58 2.51
C ASP A 341 -17.71 -8.73 3.21
N GLY A 342 -17.42 -8.60 4.51
CA GLY A 342 -16.83 -9.70 5.29
C GLY A 342 -17.75 -10.93 5.41
N ARG A 343 -19.06 -10.76 5.17
CA ARG A 343 -20.03 -11.88 5.12
C ARG A 343 -20.13 -12.52 3.74
N ILE A 344 -19.73 -11.83 2.67
CA ILE A 344 -20.00 -12.26 1.29
C ILE A 344 -19.01 -13.34 0.81
N ILE A 345 -17.87 -13.52 1.47
CA ILE A 345 -16.82 -14.41 0.94
C ILE A 345 -16.54 -15.66 1.80
N TYR A 346 -16.68 -15.64 3.14
CA TYR A 346 -16.15 -16.75 3.97
C TYR A 346 -17.01 -17.21 5.17
N LEU A 347 -18.27 -16.77 5.27
CA LEU A 347 -19.22 -17.24 6.31
C LEU A 347 -20.44 -17.98 5.75
N GLN A 348 -20.33 -18.56 4.54
CA GLN A 348 -21.24 -19.62 4.12
C GLN A 348 -20.65 -20.98 4.44
#